data_AF-A0A9D1GJQ4-F1
#
_entry.id   AF-A0A9D1GJQ4-F1
#
_cell.length_a   1.000
_cell.length_b   1.000
_cell.length_c   1.000
_cell.angle_alpha   90.00
_cell.angle_beta   90.00
_cell.angle_gamma   90.00
#
_symmetry.space_group_name_H-M   'P 1'
#
loop_
_entity.id
_entity.type
_entity.pdbx_description
1 polymer ?
#
loop_
_entity_poly.entity_id
_entity_poly.type
_entity_poly.pdbx_seq_one_letter_code
_entity_poly.pdbx_strand_id
1 'polypeptide(L)'
;MRKFMHYGKEVIYQQIGDVSFRDLLNKEGIKYVDLPLLEDDVLMYEKDGKTRYVCIVRANSPDEYIENTYMTSEIPVDLSWRNLMLDCKRQKNGEEPMKLKTKAKLLCEKATDMAMKSARERAEPGSMIWTIPEVDPRDFRLALIALGYNIDIIMEMDHHDVDGKFLEDMQK
;
A
#
# COMPACT_ATOMS: atom_id res chain seq x y z
N MET A 1 -8.59 -22.94 -0.09
CA MET A 1 -7.92 -21.92 -0.91
C MET A 1 -8.96 -20.95 -1.44
N ARG A 2 -8.72 -19.63 -1.38
CA ARG A 2 -9.60 -18.58 -1.93
C ARG A 2 -8.78 -17.67 -2.86
N LYS A 3 -9.45 -17.03 -3.81
CA LYS A 3 -8.83 -16.11 -4.77
C LYS A 3 -9.37 -14.70 -4.54
N PHE A 4 -8.49 -13.72 -4.57
CA PHE A 4 -8.75 -12.29 -4.45
C PHE A 4 -8.00 -11.54 -5.55
N MET A 5 -8.28 -10.25 -5.70
CA MET A 5 -7.63 -9.39 -6.69
C MET A 5 -6.97 -8.20 -6.01
N HIS A 6 -5.70 -7.92 -6.29
CA HIS A 6 -5.01 -6.74 -5.79
C HIS A 6 -4.43 -5.96 -6.97
N TYR A 7 -4.94 -4.74 -7.20
CA TYR A 7 -4.59 -3.91 -8.37
C TYR A 7 -4.67 -4.67 -9.71
N GLY A 8 -5.69 -5.51 -9.86
CA GLY A 8 -5.89 -6.32 -11.07
C GLY A 8 -5.03 -7.59 -11.16
N LYS A 9 -4.26 -7.93 -10.12
CA LYS A 9 -3.47 -9.16 -10.03
C LYS A 9 -4.12 -10.18 -9.10
N GLU A 10 -4.12 -11.46 -9.47
CA GLU A 10 -4.68 -12.52 -8.63
C GLU A 10 -3.80 -12.76 -7.40
N VAL A 11 -4.44 -12.85 -6.23
CA VAL A 11 -3.83 -13.26 -4.97
C VAL A 11 -4.52 -14.52 -4.47
N ILE A 12 -3.75 -15.57 -4.24
CA ILE A 12 -4.25 -16.83 -3.70
C ILE A 12 -4.05 -16.83 -2.19
N TYR A 13 -5.15 -16.87 -1.46
CA TYR A 13 -5.17 -16.99 0.00
C TYR A 13 -5.36 -18.44 0.44
N GLN A 14 -4.53 -18.88 1.38
CA GLN A 14 -4.67 -20.18 2.04
C GLN A 14 -4.29 -20.08 3.52
N GLN A 15 -5.12 -20.70 4.36
CA GLN A 15 -4.78 -20.97 5.76
C GLN A 15 -4.20 -22.38 5.86
N ILE A 16 -3.11 -22.51 6.60
CA ILE A 16 -2.34 -23.74 6.81
C ILE A 16 -2.23 -23.95 8.32
N GLY A 17 -2.50 -25.17 8.77
CA GLY A 17 -2.36 -25.58 10.16
C GLY A 17 -1.27 -26.64 10.31
N ASP A 18 -0.83 -26.87 11.55
CA ASP A 18 0.10 -27.92 12.01
C ASP A 18 1.54 -27.86 11.48
N VAL A 19 1.77 -27.28 10.30
CA VAL A 19 3.07 -27.16 9.64
C VAL A 19 3.25 -25.77 9.05
N SER A 20 4.50 -25.32 8.90
CA SER A 20 4.78 -24.06 8.20
C SER A 20 4.72 -24.23 6.69
N PHE A 21 4.46 -23.13 5.98
CA PHE A 21 4.54 -23.11 4.52
C PHE A 21 5.96 -23.48 4.03
N ARG A 22 7.00 -23.09 4.77
CA ARG A 22 8.39 -23.47 4.48
C ARG A 22 8.59 -24.99 4.59
N ASP A 23 7.97 -25.66 5.56
CA ASP A 23 8.00 -27.12 5.68
C ASP A 23 7.33 -27.80 4.50
N LEU A 24 6.22 -27.24 4.00
CA LEU A 24 5.55 -27.73 2.80
C LEU A 24 6.45 -27.60 1.56
N LEU A 25 7.11 -26.47 1.38
CA LEU A 25 8.07 -26.29 0.28
C LEU A 25 9.24 -27.28 0.38
N ASN A 26 9.82 -27.43 1.58
CA ASN A 26 10.90 -28.38 1.83
C ASN A 26 10.48 -29.83 1.54
N LYS A 27 9.27 -30.22 1.95
CA LYS A 27 8.72 -31.56 1.68
C LYS A 27 8.51 -31.83 0.18
N GLU A 28 8.14 -30.81 -0.58
CA GLU A 28 8.04 -30.88 -2.05
C GLU A 28 9.41 -30.75 -2.76
N GLY A 29 10.51 -30.56 -2.02
CA GLY A 29 11.84 -30.33 -2.60
C GLY A 29 11.97 -28.98 -3.31
N ILE A 30 11.10 -28.03 -3.00
CA ILE A 30 11.06 -26.70 -3.60
C ILE A 30 11.97 -25.77 -2.80
N LYS A 31 13.00 -25.22 -3.47
CA LYS A 31 13.85 -24.20 -2.90
C LYS A 31 13.14 -22.85 -2.86
N TYR A 32 13.41 -22.08 -1.81
CA TYR A 32 12.92 -20.71 -1.66
C TYR A 32 14.02 -19.78 -1.15
N VAL A 33 13.77 -18.49 -1.28
CA VAL A 33 14.62 -17.42 -0.77
C VAL A 33 13.75 -16.46 0.02
N ASP A 34 14.10 -16.21 1.27
CA ASP A 34 13.48 -15.15 2.08
C ASP A 34 13.86 -13.78 1.52
N LEU A 35 12.87 -12.93 1.28
CA LEU A 35 13.15 -11.55 0.87
C LEU A 35 13.67 -10.76 2.09
N PRO A 36 14.61 -9.82 1.88
CA PRO A 36 15.22 -9.04 2.96
C PRO A 36 14.28 -7.91 3.45
N LEU A 37 13.07 -8.27 3.88
CA LEU A 37 12.05 -7.37 4.42
C LEU A 37 11.93 -7.59 5.92
N LEU A 38 12.11 -6.53 6.70
CA LEU A 38 12.04 -6.61 8.17
C LEU A 38 10.59 -6.67 8.68
N GLU A 39 9.68 -6.03 7.95
CA GLU A 39 8.32 -5.79 8.42
C GLU A 39 7.33 -6.89 8.01
N ASP A 40 7.58 -7.54 6.88
CA ASP A 40 6.69 -8.55 6.29
C ASP A 40 7.49 -9.84 6.06
N ASP A 41 6.93 -10.98 6.49
CA ASP A 41 7.53 -12.30 6.30
C ASP A 41 7.19 -12.79 4.89
N VAL A 42 8.10 -12.53 3.94
CA VAL A 42 7.90 -12.82 2.52
C VAL A 42 9.02 -13.69 1.99
N LEU A 43 8.64 -14.74 1.25
CA LEU A 43 9.59 -15.56 0.51
C LEU A 43 9.22 -15.61 -0.98
N MET A 44 10.23 -15.89 -1.79
CA MET A 44 10.11 -16.17 -3.22
C MET A 44 10.50 -17.63 -3.47
N TYR A 45 9.76 -18.31 -4.34
CA TYR A 45 10.05 -19.67 -4.77
C TYR A 45 9.70 -19.86 -6.25
N GLU A 46 10.25 -20.89 -6.87
CA GLU A 46 9.91 -21.28 -8.23
C GLU A 46 9.09 -22.58 -8.21
N LYS A 47 7.96 -22.59 -8.94
CA LYS A 47 7.16 -23.79 -9.16
C LYS A 47 6.64 -23.78 -10.58
N ASP A 48 6.82 -24.89 -11.29
CA ASP A 48 6.44 -25.06 -12.70
C ASP A 48 7.07 -24.01 -13.64
N GLY A 49 8.35 -23.65 -13.39
CA GLY A 49 9.07 -22.62 -14.16
C GLY A 49 8.57 -21.20 -13.95
N LYS A 50 7.73 -20.96 -12.92
CA LYS A 50 7.17 -19.65 -12.60
C LYS A 50 7.61 -19.21 -11.21
N THR A 51 8.16 -18.00 -11.14
CA THR A 51 8.42 -17.31 -9.88
C THR A 51 7.11 -16.98 -9.19
N ARG A 52 7.06 -17.21 -7.88
CA ARG A 52 5.95 -16.88 -7.01
C ARG A 52 6.48 -16.26 -5.72
N TYR A 53 5.68 -15.37 -5.16
CA TYR A 53 5.94 -14.71 -3.89
C TYR A 53 4.84 -15.09 -2.90
N VAL A 54 5.20 -15.27 -1.64
CA VAL A 54 4.25 -15.56 -0.56
C VAL A 54 4.54 -14.66 0.62
N CYS A 55 3.54 -13.88 1.02
CA CYS A 55 3.53 -13.24 2.33
C CYS A 55 2.87 -14.17 3.34
N ILE A 56 3.52 -14.38 4.48
CA ILE A 56 3.12 -15.31 5.54
C ILE A 56 2.75 -14.52 6.79
N VAL A 57 1.57 -14.76 7.33
CA VAL A 57 1.12 -14.18 8.61
C VAL A 57 0.79 -15.29 9.58
N ARG A 58 1.58 -15.39 10.65
CA ARG A 58 1.33 -16.30 11.76
C ARG A 58 0.09 -15.82 12.51
N ALA A 59 -0.92 -16.68 12.61
CA ALA A 59 -2.13 -16.48 13.39
C ALA A 59 -2.23 -17.54 14.51
N ASN A 60 -1.08 -17.87 15.09
CA ASN A 60 -0.95 -18.89 16.11
C ASN A 60 -1.83 -18.57 17.31
N SER A 61 -2.54 -19.59 17.80
CA SER A 61 -3.18 -19.58 19.12
C SER A 61 -2.31 -20.39 20.09
N PRO A 62 -2.55 -20.32 21.41
CA PRO A 62 -1.79 -21.13 22.38
C PRO A 62 -1.80 -22.64 22.07
N ASP A 63 -2.86 -23.13 21.43
CA ASP A 63 -3.09 -24.55 21.19
C ASP A 63 -2.91 -24.97 19.72
N GLU A 64 -2.73 -24.02 18.79
CA GLU A 64 -2.72 -24.30 17.36
C GLU A 64 -1.72 -23.41 16.59
N TYR A 65 -0.86 -24.06 15.80
CA TYR A 65 -0.01 -23.38 14.83
C TYR A 65 -0.78 -23.10 13.55
N ILE A 66 -0.92 -21.83 13.16
CA ILE A 66 -1.67 -21.42 11.98
C ILE A 66 -0.88 -20.37 11.20
N GLU A 67 -0.70 -20.59 9.90
CA GLU A 67 -0.20 -19.61 8.94
C GLU A 67 -1.28 -19.21 7.94
N ASN A 68 -1.44 -17.90 7.73
CA ASN A 68 -2.16 -17.35 6.60
C ASN A 68 -1.14 -17.00 5.51
N THR A 69 -1.32 -17.57 4.32
CA THR A 69 -0.45 -17.34 3.16
C THR A 69 -1.18 -16.55 2.10
N TYR A 70 -0.50 -15.55 1.53
CA TYR A 70 -0.98 -14.73 0.43
C TYR A 70 0.01 -14.85 -0.72
N MET A 71 -0.35 -15.62 -1.74
CA MET A 71 0.52 -15.96 -2.85
C MET A 71 0.19 -15.13 -4.09
N THR A 72 1.21 -14.61 -4.76
CA THR A 72 1.10 -13.80 -5.99
C THR A 72 2.25 -14.14 -6.95
N SER A 73 2.07 -13.88 -8.24
CA SER A 73 3.13 -14.03 -9.26
C SER A 73 4.07 -12.84 -9.33
N GLU A 74 3.71 -11.70 -8.74
CA GLU A 74 4.43 -10.43 -8.85
C GLU A 74 4.48 -9.73 -7.48
N ILE A 75 5.55 -8.98 -7.23
CA ILE A 75 5.65 -8.07 -6.08
C ILE A 75 4.56 -6.99 -6.23
N PRO A 76 3.83 -6.60 -5.16
CA PRO A 76 2.86 -5.51 -5.21
C PRO A 76 3.48 -4.26 -5.85
N VAL A 77 2.77 -3.64 -6.79
CA VAL A 77 3.28 -2.48 -7.54
C VAL A 77 3.52 -1.25 -6.65
N ASP A 78 2.79 -1.16 -5.53
CA ASP A 78 2.97 -0.14 -4.49
C ASP A 78 4.00 -0.56 -3.41
N LEU A 79 4.63 -1.73 -3.58
CA LEU A 79 5.58 -2.37 -2.67
C LEU A 79 5.02 -2.65 -1.26
N SER A 80 3.70 -2.65 -1.09
CA SER A 80 3.06 -2.81 0.22
C SER A 80 2.35 -4.16 0.34
N TRP A 81 3.03 -5.14 0.94
CA TRP A 81 2.41 -6.43 1.30
C TRP A 81 1.25 -6.24 2.27
N ARG A 82 1.32 -5.20 3.13
CA ARG A 82 0.21 -4.81 4.01
C ARG A 82 -1.03 -4.38 3.25
N ASN A 83 -0.90 -3.60 2.18
CA ASN A 83 -2.05 -3.23 1.36
C ASN A 83 -2.64 -4.45 0.66
N LEU A 84 -1.80 -5.34 0.14
CA LEU A 84 -2.25 -6.62 -0.44
C LEU A 84 -3.06 -7.46 0.56
N MET A 85 -2.57 -7.61 1.79
CA MET A 85 -3.26 -8.36 2.84
C MET A 85 -4.57 -7.68 3.27
N LEU A 86 -4.54 -6.35 3.43
CA LEU A 86 -5.72 -5.56 3.77
C LEU A 86 -6.80 -5.69 2.68
N ASP A 87 -6.40 -5.62 1.42
CA ASP A 87 -7.30 -5.77 0.26
C ASP A 87 -7.98 -7.15 0.25
N CYS A 88 -7.21 -8.22 0.46
CA CYS A 88 -7.75 -9.57 0.60
C CYS A 88 -8.74 -9.68 1.77
N LYS A 89 -8.44 -9.04 2.91
CA LYS A 89 -9.32 -9.02 4.09
C LYS A 89 -10.62 -8.27 3.81
N ARG A 90 -10.57 -7.14 3.11
CA ARG A 90 -11.74 -6.35 2.70
C ARG A 90 -12.62 -7.11 1.73
N GLN A 91 -12.02 -7.72 0.70
CA GLN A 91 -12.76 -8.57 -0.25
C GLN A 91 -13.39 -9.80 0.41
N LYS A 92 -12.72 -10.40 1.41
CA LYS A 92 -13.32 -11.47 2.23
C LYS A 92 -14.62 -11.00 2.93
N ASN A 93 -14.76 -9.71 3.20
CA ASN A 93 -15.94 -9.09 3.80
C ASN A 93 -16.92 -8.50 2.76
N GLY A 94 -16.68 -8.69 1.45
CA GLY A 94 -17.57 -8.26 0.37
C GLY A 94 -17.26 -6.89 -0.23
N GLU A 95 -16.13 -6.27 0.09
CA GLU A 95 -15.69 -5.05 -0.59
C GLU A 95 -15.08 -5.34 -1.97
N GLU A 96 -15.18 -4.38 -2.88
CA GLU A 96 -14.51 -4.44 -4.18
C GLU A 96 -12.98 -4.35 -4.03
N PRO A 97 -12.19 -4.90 -4.99
CA PRO A 97 -10.74 -4.79 -4.99
C PRO A 97 -10.23 -3.35 -4.89
N MET A 98 -9.14 -3.15 -4.14
CA MET A 98 -8.52 -1.84 -3.99
C MET A 98 -8.08 -1.28 -5.35
N LYS A 99 -8.39 0.00 -5.58
CA LYS A 99 -7.89 0.75 -6.75
C LYS A 99 -6.53 1.33 -6.44
N LEU A 100 -5.60 1.19 -7.40
CA LEU A 100 -4.27 1.79 -7.29
C LEU A 100 -4.39 3.31 -7.41
N LYS A 101 -3.83 4.04 -6.46
CA LYS A 101 -3.72 5.50 -6.57
C LYS A 101 -2.64 5.86 -7.58
N THR A 102 -2.88 6.90 -8.38
CA THR A 102 -1.84 7.44 -9.24
C THR A 102 -0.71 8.03 -8.41
N LYS A 103 0.48 8.14 -9.01
CA LYS A 103 1.60 8.84 -8.35
C LYS A 103 1.27 10.31 -8.10
N ALA A 104 0.51 10.95 -8.98
CA ALA A 104 0.03 12.32 -8.79
C ALA A 104 -0.83 12.43 -7.52
N LYS A 105 -1.77 11.51 -7.32
CA LYS A 105 -2.59 11.46 -6.10
C LYS A 105 -1.75 11.32 -4.84
N LEU A 106 -0.78 10.41 -4.84
CA LEU A 106 0.11 10.22 -3.69
C LEU A 106 0.94 11.48 -3.38
N LEU A 107 1.42 12.18 -4.41
CA LEU A 107 2.15 13.44 -4.26
C LEU A 107 1.25 14.55 -3.72
N CYS A 108 0.03 14.70 -4.26
CA CYS A 108 -0.94 15.70 -3.79
C CYS A 108 -1.36 15.45 -2.34
N GLU A 109 -1.62 14.21 -1.95
CA GLU A 109 -1.95 13.85 -0.56
C GLU A 109 -0.78 14.19 0.37
N LYS A 110 0.46 13.80 -0.01
CA LYS A 110 1.65 14.08 0.80
C LYS A 110 1.95 15.58 0.92
N ALA A 111 1.82 16.32 -0.17
CA ALA A 111 2.04 17.77 -0.18
C ALA A 111 0.97 18.50 0.65
N THR A 112 -0.29 18.06 0.57
CA THR A 112 -1.38 18.54 1.43
C THR A 112 -1.06 18.32 2.91
N ASP A 113 -0.64 17.11 3.30
CA ASP A 113 -0.29 16.81 4.68
C ASP A 113 0.86 17.69 5.20
N MET A 114 1.88 17.91 4.35
CA MET A 114 3.01 18.79 4.67
C MET A 114 2.57 20.25 4.84
N ALA A 115 1.77 20.77 3.91
CA ALA A 115 1.25 22.14 3.96
C ALA A 115 0.37 22.35 5.19
N MET A 116 -0.54 21.42 5.49
CA MET A 116 -1.38 21.47 6.69
C MET A 116 -0.55 21.41 7.98
N LYS A 117 0.50 20.59 8.02
CA LYS A 117 1.39 20.51 9.18
C LYS A 117 2.11 21.85 9.40
N SER A 118 2.66 22.45 8.35
CA SER A 118 3.30 23.76 8.44
C SER A 118 2.33 24.87 8.83
N ALA A 119 1.09 24.84 8.34
CA ALA A 119 0.05 25.78 8.75
C ALA A 119 -0.27 25.66 10.24
N ARG A 120 -0.40 24.42 10.76
CA ARG A 120 -0.62 24.15 12.19
C ARG A 120 0.54 24.62 13.06
N GLU A 121 1.78 24.46 12.60
CA GLU A 121 2.98 24.90 13.34
C GLU A 121 3.11 26.43 13.40
N ARG A 122 2.57 27.16 12.40
CA ARG A 122 2.54 28.63 12.39
C ARG A 122 1.35 29.24 13.14
N ALA A 123 0.30 28.46 13.40
CA ALA A 123 -0.84 28.91 14.18
C ALA A 123 -0.42 29.13 15.64
N GLU A 124 -0.79 30.26 16.23
CA GLU A 124 -0.42 30.60 17.61
C GLU A 124 -0.97 29.57 18.61
N PRO A 125 -0.20 29.16 19.63
CA PRO A 125 -0.70 28.30 20.70
C PRO A 125 -1.87 28.97 21.41
N GLY A 126 -3.10 28.46 21.18
CA GLY A 126 -4.32 28.99 21.80
C GLY A 126 -5.32 29.63 20.84
N SER A 127 -5.02 29.75 19.54
CA SER A 127 -6.04 30.12 18.55
C SER A 127 -7.00 28.95 18.35
N MET A 128 -8.06 28.88 19.18
CA MET A 128 -9.18 27.95 19.01
C MET A 128 -10.03 28.40 17.82
N ILE A 129 -9.47 28.34 16.60
CA ILE A 129 -10.26 28.43 15.38
C ILE A 129 -10.57 26.99 14.97
N TRP A 130 -11.82 26.58 15.21
CA TRP A 130 -12.38 25.27 14.83
C TRP A 130 -12.49 25.07 13.31
N THR A 131 -11.90 25.94 12.50
CA THR A 131 -11.82 25.76 11.04
C THR A 131 -10.63 24.89 10.69
N ILE A 132 -10.90 23.77 10.04
CA ILE A 132 -9.88 23.02 9.30
C ILE A 132 -9.24 24.01 8.33
N PRO A 133 -7.94 24.32 8.43
CA PRO A 133 -7.30 25.25 7.50
C PRO A 133 -7.46 24.70 6.08
N GLU A 134 -8.02 25.50 5.18
CA GLU A 134 -7.89 25.21 3.75
C GLU A 134 -6.40 25.21 3.39
N VAL A 135 -6.02 24.34 2.46
CA VAL A 135 -4.63 24.24 2.03
C VAL A 135 -4.29 25.49 1.23
N ASP A 136 -3.32 26.26 1.72
CA ASP A 136 -2.81 27.42 0.98
C ASP A 136 -2.06 26.95 -0.29
N PRO A 137 -2.41 27.48 -1.49
CA PRO A 137 -1.79 27.06 -2.74
C PRO A 137 -0.28 27.23 -2.76
N ARG A 138 0.25 28.28 -2.14
CA ARG A 138 1.71 28.51 -2.09
C ARG A 138 2.39 27.48 -1.20
N ASP A 139 1.85 27.19 -0.01
CA ASP A 139 2.40 26.15 0.86
C ASP A 139 2.35 24.77 0.19
N PHE A 140 1.26 24.46 -0.51
CA PHE A 140 1.14 23.22 -1.28
C PHE A 140 2.21 23.10 -2.37
N ARG A 141 2.41 24.16 -3.16
CA ARG A 141 3.46 24.18 -4.20
C ARG A 141 4.86 24.06 -3.61
N LEU A 142 5.13 24.71 -2.47
CA LEU A 142 6.41 24.56 -1.77
C LEU A 142 6.60 23.13 -1.26
N ALA A 143 5.55 22.48 -0.77
CA ALA A 143 5.60 21.09 -0.35
C ALA A 143 5.84 20.15 -1.54
N LEU A 144 5.23 20.38 -2.71
CA LEU A 144 5.54 19.65 -3.94
C LEU A 144 7.01 19.81 -4.33
N ILE A 145 7.55 21.03 -4.28
CA ILE A 145 8.97 21.30 -4.60
C ILE A 145 9.88 20.53 -3.64
N ALA A 146 9.54 20.48 -2.35
CA ALA A 146 10.28 19.68 -1.37
C ALA A 146 10.24 18.17 -1.65
N LEU A 147 9.21 17.69 -2.36
CA LEU A 147 9.11 16.30 -2.86
C LEU A 147 9.80 16.11 -4.23
N GLY A 148 10.35 17.19 -4.82
CA GLY A 148 11.03 17.17 -6.12
C GLY A 148 10.12 17.37 -7.34
N TYR A 149 8.90 17.90 -7.15
CA TYR A 149 7.92 18.13 -8.22
C TYR A 149 7.42 19.57 -8.21
N ASN A 150 6.92 20.06 -9.35
CA ASN A 150 6.15 21.29 -9.43
C ASN A 150 4.72 20.99 -9.91
N ILE A 151 3.81 21.96 -9.79
CA ILE A 151 2.40 21.77 -10.15
C ILE A 151 2.21 21.44 -11.63
N ASP A 152 3.02 22.02 -12.53
CA ASP A 152 2.90 21.78 -13.97
C ASP A 152 3.22 20.32 -14.31
N ILE A 153 4.24 19.73 -13.68
CA ILE A 153 4.55 18.30 -13.82
C ILE A 153 3.37 17.44 -13.32
N ILE A 154 2.71 17.82 -12.21
CA ILE A 154 1.54 17.08 -11.72
C ILE A 154 0.40 17.10 -12.75
N MET A 155 0.19 18.24 -13.42
CA MET A 155 -0.83 18.39 -14.48
C MET A 155 -0.53 17.54 -15.73
N GLU A 156 0.74 17.22 -16.00
CA GLU A 156 1.14 16.36 -17.11
C GLU A 156 1.11 14.85 -16.76
N MET A 157 1.14 14.50 -15.47
CA MET A 157 1.06 13.11 -15.01
C MET A 157 -0.36 12.55 -15.17
N ASP A 158 -0.51 11.22 -15.13
CA ASP A 158 -1.82 10.63 -14.89
C ASP A 158 -2.32 11.03 -13.49
N HIS A 159 -3.41 11.79 -13.45
CA HIS A 159 -4.03 12.35 -12.24
C HIS A 159 -5.55 12.17 -12.23
N HIS A 160 -6.07 11.14 -12.92
CA HIS A 160 -7.52 10.89 -13.04
C HIS A 160 -8.25 10.68 -11.70
N ASP A 161 -7.52 10.37 -10.63
CA ASP A 161 -8.03 10.17 -9.27
C ASP A 161 -7.76 11.38 -8.33
N VAL A 162 -7.28 12.50 -8.89
CA VAL A 162 -7.18 13.80 -8.22
C VAL A 162 -8.36 14.68 -8.64
N ASP A 163 -8.91 15.45 -7.70
CA ASP A 163 -9.98 16.39 -8.02
C ASP A 163 -9.44 17.53 -8.91
N GLY A 164 -10.03 17.72 -10.10
CA GLY A 164 -9.54 18.67 -11.09
C GLY A 164 -9.63 20.12 -10.60
N LYS A 165 -10.71 20.47 -9.90
CA LYS A 165 -10.89 21.82 -9.34
C LYS A 165 -9.83 22.11 -8.27
N PHE A 166 -9.54 21.15 -7.41
CA PHE A 166 -8.44 21.26 -6.45
C PHE A 166 -7.12 21.56 -7.15
N LEU A 167 -6.77 20.86 -8.23
CA LEU A 167 -5.52 21.12 -8.96
C LEU A 167 -5.50 22.52 -9.59
N GLU A 168 -6.60 22.95 -10.20
CA GLU A 168 -6.73 24.31 -10.75
C GLU A 168 -6.56 25.39 -9.66
N ASP A 169 -7.12 25.16 -8.47
CA ASP A 169 -6.98 26.07 -7.34
C ASP A 169 -5.53 26.10 -6.81
N MET A 170 -4.84 24.96 -6.79
CA MET A 170 -3.44 24.85 -6.36
C MET A 170 -2.43 25.40 -7.38
N GLN A 171 -2.84 25.62 -8.64
CA GLN A 171 -1.98 26.20 -9.68
C GLN A 171 -1.90 27.74 -9.60
N LYS A 172 -2.93 28.39 -9.04
CA LYS A 172 -3.05 29.87 -8.91
C LYS A 172 -1.99 30.47 -7.99
#